data_AF-A0A2V8DHC0-F1
#
_entry.id   AF-A0A2V8DHC0-F1
#
_cell.length_a   1.000
_cell.length_b   1.000
_cell.length_c   1.000
_cell.angle_alpha   90.00
_cell.angle_beta   90.00
_cell.angle_gamma   90.00
#
_symmetry.space_group_name_H-M   'P 1'
#
loop_
_entity.id
_entity.type
_entity.pdbx_description
1 polymer ?
#
loop_
_entity_poly.entity_id
_entity_poly.type
_entity_poly.pdbx_seq_one_letter_code
_entity_poly.pdbx_strand_id
1 'polypeptide(L)'
;MKRLLLVLVATAASVSAQTAARRATNLAALLAYPAFYHGRPIVLIGNVTTDQNGRARVSDDNGSVRLVLKNSAPDGLDEIRGEFWDISRMKPDDPRFSTYDLRKTFELDPDGPWPRSGEVTAIVVTAVRPATPPPAPSIRAIVLNPTRYIDQKVTISGQYSGRNLLGDLPEAPAKSRYDFVLRSADAAIWVINMRPKGKDFDLALDARIDTNRWLTLRGTVQHGRGLQWLDAEAGTLALAKPPAETPAEEPVRVPAGPPPEVVFSTPTEDETDVSTTTSVRVQFSRDIDPATLKGHVKASYVQAQSKERGEPDTPPINFTTQYSAATRVLEIRFAAPLERFRTIKLELLEGIAGADGQTLKPWTLTFVVGS
;
A
#
# COMPACT_ATOMS: atom_id res chain seq x y z
N MET A 1 59.54 13.47 9.40
CA MET A 1 58.65 12.44 8.80
C MET A 1 57.41 12.28 9.67
N LYS A 2 56.26 12.84 9.27
CA LYS A 2 54.95 12.55 9.87
C LYS A 2 53.96 12.35 8.72
N ARG A 3 53.56 11.10 8.51
CA ARG A 3 52.55 10.71 7.52
C ARG A 3 51.18 11.06 8.11
N LEU A 4 50.44 11.96 7.45
CA LEU A 4 49.04 12.24 7.75
C LEU A 4 48.19 11.27 6.92
N LEU A 5 47.48 10.37 7.60
CA LEU A 5 46.59 9.40 6.98
C LEU A 5 45.25 10.10 6.71
N LEU A 6 44.86 10.24 5.43
CA LEU A 6 43.56 10.75 5.02
C LEU A 6 42.55 9.60 5.09
N VAL A 7 41.61 9.66 6.03
CA VAL A 7 40.49 8.71 6.11
C VAL A 7 39.39 9.19 5.16
N LEU A 8 39.17 8.43 4.09
CA LEU A 8 38.07 8.65 3.15
C LEU A 8 36.79 8.02 3.74
N VAL A 9 35.86 8.83 4.23
CA VAL A 9 34.53 8.37 4.64
C VAL A 9 33.69 8.21 3.38
N ALA A 10 33.46 6.97 2.96
CA ALA A 10 32.49 6.65 1.91
C ALA A 10 31.07 6.74 2.51
N THR A 11 30.37 7.84 2.25
CA THR A 11 28.93 7.93 2.48
C THR A 11 28.22 7.01 1.49
N ALA A 12 27.73 5.87 1.97
CA ALA A 12 26.79 5.04 1.24
C ALA A 12 25.49 5.83 1.06
N ALA A 13 25.28 6.38 -0.13
CA ALA A 13 23.98 6.91 -0.51
C ALA A 13 23.02 5.73 -0.65
N SER A 14 22.11 5.59 0.31
CA SER A 14 20.94 4.72 0.16
C SER A 14 20.16 5.22 -1.05
N VAL A 15 20.26 4.50 -2.17
CA VAL A 15 19.37 4.65 -3.30
C VAL A 15 18.00 4.20 -2.81
N SER A 16 17.21 5.14 -2.25
CA SER A 16 15.77 4.95 -2.17
C SER A 16 15.31 4.80 -3.61
N ALA A 17 14.90 3.59 -3.99
CA ALA A 17 14.17 3.38 -5.22
C ALA A 17 12.94 4.28 -5.15
N GLN A 18 12.96 5.36 -5.92
CA GLN A 18 11.89 6.34 -5.97
C GLN A 18 10.60 5.56 -6.26
N THR A 19 9.70 5.52 -5.28
CA THR A 19 8.42 4.82 -5.43
C THR A 19 7.77 5.36 -6.69
N ALA A 20 7.45 4.49 -7.66
CA ALA A 20 6.90 4.93 -8.93
C ALA A 20 5.72 5.87 -8.66
N ALA A 21 5.77 7.09 -9.22
CA ALA A 21 4.78 8.10 -8.94
C ALA A 21 3.41 7.60 -9.41
N ARG A 22 2.51 7.39 -8.45
CA ARG A 22 1.11 7.01 -8.69
C ARG A 22 0.45 8.02 -9.61
N ARG A 23 -0.40 7.54 -10.52
CA ARG A 23 -1.12 8.37 -11.49
C ARG A 23 -2.63 8.33 -11.27
N ALA A 24 -3.25 9.48 -11.02
CA ALA A 24 -4.68 9.63 -11.07
C ALA A 24 -5.18 9.42 -12.51
N THR A 25 -6.23 8.63 -12.67
CA THR A 25 -6.84 8.28 -13.96
C THR A 25 -8.32 7.96 -13.78
N ASN A 26 -9.01 7.64 -14.87
CA ASN A 26 -10.39 7.17 -14.90
C ASN A 26 -10.48 5.89 -15.74
N LEU A 27 -11.64 5.21 -15.67
CA LEU A 27 -11.82 3.92 -16.34
C LEU A 27 -11.75 4.04 -17.86
N ALA A 28 -12.33 5.08 -18.44
CA ALA A 28 -12.28 5.33 -19.88
C ALA A 28 -10.83 5.45 -20.40
N ALA A 29 -9.97 6.17 -19.67
CA ALA A 29 -8.55 6.31 -20.02
C ALA A 29 -7.78 4.99 -19.90
N LEU A 30 -8.07 4.18 -18.87
CA LEU A 30 -7.45 2.85 -18.71
C LEU A 30 -7.79 1.92 -19.86
N LEU A 31 -9.07 1.89 -20.25
CA LEU A 31 -9.56 1.04 -21.33
C LEU A 31 -9.08 1.51 -22.70
N ALA A 32 -8.97 2.83 -22.93
CA ALA A 32 -8.48 3.38 -24.18
C ALA A 32 -6.96 3.26 -24.34
N TYR A 33 -6.19 3.31 -23.25
CA TYR A 33 -4.73 3.35 -23.27
C TYR A 33 -4.06 2.32 -22.34
N PRO A 34 -4.40 1.02 -22.42
CA PRO A 34 -3.90 0.00 -21.50
C PRO A 34 -2.37 -0.11 -21.54
N ALA A 35 -1.77 0.10 -22.72
CA ALA A 35 -0.32 0.12 -22.93
C ALA A 35 0.41 1.17 -22.09
N PHE A 36 -0.20 2.35 -21.95
CA PHE A 36 0.40 3.45 -21.21
C PHE A 36 0.36 3.20 -19.71
N TYR A 37 -0.71 2.57 -19.21
CA TYR A 37 -0.90 2.32 -17.78
C TYR A 37 -0.35 0.97 -17.31
N HIS A 38 0.00 0.05 -18.21
CA HIS A 38 0.55 -1.26 -17.86
C HIS A 38 1.77 -1.12 -16.92
N GLY A 39 1.71 -1.83 -15.78
CA GLY A 39 2.76 -1.84 -14.76
C GLY A 39 2.88 -0.55 -13.96
N ARG A 40 1.95 0.40 -14.11
CA ARG A 40 2.01 1.68 -13.39
C ARG A 40 1.09 1.66 -12.17
N PRO A 41 1.54 2.27 -11.05
CA PRO A 41 0.65 2.56 -9.94
C PRO A 41 -0.36 3.63 -10.35
N ILE A 42 -1.64 3.36 -10.10
CA ILE A 42 -2.77 4.20 -10.45
C ILE A 42 -3.67 4.47 -9.26
N VAL A 43 -4.49 5.51 -9.39
CA VAL A 43 -5.68 5.73 -8.57
C VAL A 43 -6.85 6.15 -9.46
N LEU A 44 -8.02 5.58 -9.20
CA LEU A 44 -9.26 5.94 -9.89
C LEU A 44 -10.44 5.90 -8.90
N ILE A 45 -11.56 6.49 -9.29
CA ILE A 45 -12.85 6.33 -8.60
C ILE A 45 -13.79 5.56 -9.50
N GLY A 46 -14.54 4.61 -8.93
CA GLY A 46 -15.58 3.88 -9.63
C GLY A 46 -16.41 3.02 -8.68
N ASN A 47 -17.47 2.42 -9.21
CA ASN A 47 -18.35 1.58 -8.41
C ASN A 47 -17.77 0.17 -8.28
N VAL A 48 -17.39 -0.21 -7.06
CA VAL A 48 -16.90 -1.53 -6.70
C VAL A 48 -18.08 -2.46 -6.45
N THR A 49 -18.07 -3.61 -7.08
CA THR A 49 -19.01 -4.71 -6.83
C THR A 49 -18.28 -6.03 -6.71
N THR A 50 -18.71 -6.88 -5.79
CA THR A 50 -18.21 -8.25 -5.63
C THR A 50 -19.31 -9.26 -5.93
N ASP A 51 -19.05 -10.22 -6.82
CA ASP A 51 -20.01 -11.27 -7.13
C ASP A 51 -20.03 -12.41 -6.09
N GLN A 52 -20.98 -13.34 -6.21
CA GLN A 52 -21.13 -14.49 -5.31
C GLN A 52 -19.90 -15.42 -5.29
N ASN A 53 -19.04 -15.35 -6.31
CA ASN A 53 -17.81 -16.11 -6.42
C ASN A 53 -16.60 -15.35 -5.86
N GLY A 54 -16.81 -14.20 -5.21
CA GLY A 54 -15.76 -13.36 -4.64
C GLY A 54 -14.98 -12.56 -5.68
N ARG A 55 -15.44 -12.47 -6.93
CA ARG A 55 -14.77 -11.69 -7.98
C ARG A 55 -15.22 -10.25 -7.91
N ALA A 56 -14.26 -9.37 -7.63
CA ALA A 56 -14.51 -7.94 -7.58
C ALA A 56 -14.22 -7.26 -8.91
N ARG A 57 -15.03 -6.25 -9.23
CA ARG A 57 -14.84 -5.35 -10.38
C ARG A 57 -15.06 -3.91 -9.94
N VAL A 58 -14.37 -2.99 -10.61
CA VAL A 58 -14.76 -1.58 -10.64
C VAL A 58 -15.44 -1.29 -11.95
N SER A 59 -16.55 -0.54 -11.92
CA SER A 59 -17.26 -0.10 -13.11
C SER A 59 -17.68 1.37 -13.06
N ASP A 60 -17.86 1.95 -14.23
CA ASP A 60 -18.55 3.22 -14.47
C ASP A 60 -19.32 3.11 -15.81
N ASP A 61 -19.86 4.23 -16.31
CA ASP A 61 -20.60 4.27 -17.58
C ASP A 61 -19.74 3.88 -18.81
N ASN A 62 -18.41 3.87 -18.68
CA ASN A 62 -17.48 3.56 -19.76
C ASN A 62 -17.05 2.09 -19.80
N GLY A 63 -17.26 1.33 -18.72
CA GLY A 63 -16.96 -0.10 -18.71
C GLY A 63 -16.69 -0.68 -17.32
N SER A 64 -15.95 -1.79 -17.29
CA SER A 64 -15.50 -2.42 -16.05
C SER A 64 -14.09 -2.97 -16.16
N VAL A 65 -13.36 -2.98 -15.06
CA VAL A 65 -12.05 -3.62 -14.94
C VAL A 65 -12.04 -4.52 -13.71
N ARG A 66 -11.36 -5.66 -13.81
CA ARG A 66 -11.23 -6.62 -12.70
C ARG A 66 -10.38 -6.05 -11.57
N LEU A 67 -10.78 -6.30 -10.34
CA LEU A 67 -9.99 -6.01 -9.15
C LEU A 67 -9.42 -7.31 -8.59
N VAL A 68 -8.10 -7.38 -8.49
CA VAL A 68 -7.40 -8.46 -7.80
C VAL A 68 -7.10 -7.99 -6.38
N LEU A 69 -7.95 -8.44 -5.46
CA LEU A 69 -7.93 -8.04 -4.06
C LEU A 69 -7.23 -9.10 -3.20
N LYS A 70 -6.49 -8.67 -2.17
CA LYS A 70 -6.01 -9.59 -1.10
C LYS A 70 -7.09 -9.90 -0.06
N ASN A 71 -7.95 -8.92 0.21
CA ASN A 71 -9.07 -8.98 1.16
C ASN A 71 -10.33 -8.43 0.48
N SER A 72 -11.52 -8.77 0.98
CA SER A 72 -12.77 -8.20 0.47
C SER A 72 -12.75 -6.66 0.50
N ALA A 73 -13.32 -6.03 -0.53
CA ALA A 73 -13.58 -4.60 -0.57
C ALA A 73 -15.07 -4.34 -0.23
N PRO A 74 -15.41 -3.18 0.36
CA PRO A 74 -16.81 -2.77 0.44
C PRO A 74 -17.36 -2.59 -0.99
N ASP A 75 -18.67 -2.81 -1.14
CA ASP A 75 -19.38 -2.43 -2.36
C ASP A 75 -19.74 -0.95 -2.30
N GLY A 76 -19.69 -0.27 -3.46
CA GLY A 76 -20.09 1.13 -3.59
C GLY A 76 -19.11 1.98 -4.37
N LEU A 77 -19.29 3.31 -4.31
CA LEU A 77 -18.41 4.25 -4.98
C LEU A 77 -17.11 4.45 -4.17
N ASP A 78 -16.02 3.88 -4.66
CA ASP A 78 -14.74 3.86 -3.97
C ASP A 78 -13.61 4.49 -4.77
N GLU A 79 -12.60 5.00 -4.06
CA GLU A 79 -11.28 5.29 -4.58
C GLU A 79 -10.42 4.01 -4.50
N ILE A 80 -9.97 3.53 -5.65
CA ILE A 80 -9.17 2.32 -5.80
C ILE A 80 -7.74 2.69 -6.14
N ARG A 81 -6.78 2.13 -5.39
CA ARG A 81 -5.35 2.29 -5.59
C ARG A 81 -4.73 0.94 -5.90
N GLY A 82 -3.88 0.87 -6.91
CA GLY A 82 -3.24 -0.40 -7.30
C GLY A 82 -2.33 -0.26 -8.50
N GLU A 83 -1.77 -1.37 -8.95
CA GLU A 83 -1.02 -1.45 -10.20
C GLU A 83 -1.95 -1.92 -11.32
N PHE A 84 -1.95 -1.23 -12.46
CA PHE A 84 -2.75 -1.65 -13.62
C PHE A 84 -2.00 -2.66 -14.47
N TRP A 85 -2.62 -3.81 -14.72
CA TRP A 85 -2.07 -4.90 -15.52
C TRP A 85 -2.90 -5.08 -16.79
N ASP A 86 -2.23 -4.94 -17.93
CA ASP A 86 -2.65 -5.52 -19.21
C ASP A 86 -1.91 -6.85 -19.38
N ILE A 87 -2.61 -7.98 -19.23
CA ILE A 87 -2.00 -9.31 -19.14
C ILE A 87 -1.32 -9.72 -20.44
N SER A 88 -1.83 -9.25 -21.58
CA SER A 88 -1.24 -9.50 -22.91
C SER A 88 0.21 -9.01 -23.05
N ARG A 89 0.64 -8.08 -22.19
CA ARG A 89 1.99 -7.50 -22.17
C ARG A 89 2.95 -8.22 -21.24
N MET A 90 2.46 -9.21 -20.51
CA MET A 90 3.24 -10.09 -19.66
C MET A 90 3.48 -11.38 -20.41
N LYS A 91 4.57 -12.08 -20.07
CA LYS A 91 4.80 -13.42 -20.60
C LYS A 91 4.00 -14.45 -19.79
N PRO A 92 3.62 -15.60 -20.38
CA PRO A 92 2.98 -16.68 -19.64
C PRO A 92 3.74 -17.12 -18.37
N ASP A 93 5.07 -17.05 -18.41
CA ASP A 93 5.98 -17.42 -17.33
C ASP A 93 6.43 -16.22 -16.45
N ASP A 94 5.74 -15.08 -16.52
CA ASP A 94 6.10 -13.89 -15.74
C ASP A 94 6.08 -14.21 -14.22
N PRO A 95 7.18 -13.98 -13.48
CA PRO A 95 7.26 -14.31 -12.05
C PRO A 95 6.16 -13.68 -11.19
N ARG A 96 5.58 -12.56 -11.63
CA ARG A 96 4.45 -11.91 -10.93
C ARG A 96 3.19 -12.77 -10.89
N PHE A 97 3.07 -13.77 -11.77
CA PHE A 97 1.97 -14.74 -11.75
C PHE A 97 2.16 -15.87 -10.74
N SER A 98 3.35 -16.05 -10.17
CA SER A 98 3.64 -17.16 -9.24
C SER A 98 2.72 -17.22 -8.01
N THR A 99 2.11 -16.09 -7.64
CA THR A 99 1.19 -15.99 -6.50
C THR A 99 -0.29 -16.10 -6.88
N TYR A 100 -0.61 -16.34 -8.16
CA TYR A 100 -1.98 -16.31 -8.66
C TYR A 100 -2.36 -17.60 -9.40
N ASP A 101 -3.59 -18.06 -9.19
CA ASP A 101 -4.23 -19.06 -10.04
C ASP A 101 -4.80 -18.33 -11.27
N LEU A 102 -4.15 -18.47 -12.44
CA LEU A 102 -4.53 -17.72 -13.65
C LEU A 102 -5.99 -17.96 -14.08
N ARG A 103 -6.51 -19.19 -13.90
CA ARG A 103 -7.89 -19.53 -14.24
C ARG A 103 -8.86 -18.83 -13.31
N LYS A 104 -8.60 -18.87 -12.01
CA LYS A 104 -9.50 -18.25 -11.01
C LYS A 104 -9.39 -16.73 -10.97
N THR A 105 -8.19 -16.20 -11.06
CA THR A 105 -7.92 -14.76 -10.88
C THR A 105 -8.15 -13.97 -12.16
N PHE A 106 -7.74 -14.48 -13.32
CA PHE A 106 -7.79 -13.73 -14.57
C PHE A 106 -8.75 -14.31 -15.60
N GLU A 107 -9.37 -15.46 -15.33
CA GLU A 107 -10.18 -16.22 -16.29
C GLU A 107 -9.39 -16.60 -17.54
N LEU A 108 -8.09 -16.88 -17.34
CA LEU A 108 -7.16 -17.29 -18.39
C LEU A 108 -6.88 -18.78 -18.29
N ASP A 109 -6.97 -19.49 -19.42
CA ASP A 109 -6.52 -20.86 -19.52
C ASP A 109 -5.00 -20.90 -19.78
N PRO A 110 -4.17 -21.44 -18.87
CA PRO A 110 -2.71 -21.49 -19.05
C PRO A 110 -2.27 -22.31 -20.26
N ASP A 111 -3.09 -23.28 -20.67
CA ASP A 111 -2.85 -24.15 -21.82
C ASP A 111 -3.43 -23.58 -23.13
N GLY A 112 -4.15 -22.45 -23.05
CA GLY A 112 -4.81 -21.80 -24.16
C GLY A 112 -3.99 -20.69 -24.84
N PRO A 113 -4.55 -20.02 -25.86
CA PRO A 113 -3.91 -18.88 -26.49
C PRO A 113 -3.78 -17.70 -25.49
N TRP A 114 -2.62 -17.04 -25.50
CA TRP A 114 -2.39 -15.85 -24.70
C TRP A 114 -3.31 -14.69 -25.13
N PRO A 115 -3.84 -13.86 -24.21
CA PRO A 115 -4.81 -12.82 -24.53
C PRO A 115 -4.25 -11.73 -25.45
N ARG A 116 -5.13 -11.12 -26.24
CA ARG A 116 -4.82 -9.96 -27.08
C ARG A 116 -4.71 -8.68 -26.24
N SER A 117 -4.12 -7.64 -26.83
CA SER A 117 -3.96 -6.33 -26.16
C SER A 117 -5.29 -5.80 -25.62
N GLY A 118 -5.33 -5.51 -24.32
CA GLY A 118 -6.52 -4.97 -23.65
C GLY A 118 -7.66 -5.96 -23.41
N GLU A 119 -7.54 -7.23 -23.84
CA GLU A 119 -8.58 -8.24 -23.67
C GLU A 119 -8.74 -8.65 -22.20
N VAL A 120 -7.61 -8.88 -21.51
CA VAL A 120 -7.59 -9.19 -20.08
C VAL A 120 -6.81 -8.13 -19.35
N THR A 121 -7.54 -7.29 -18.62
CA THR A 121 -6.98 -6.24 -17.76
C THR A 121 -7.42 -6.41 -16.32
N ALA A 122 -6.57 -5.99 -15.41
CA ALA A 122 -6.83 -6.07 -13.98
C ALA A 122 -6.13 -4.93 -13.23
N ILE A 123 -6.65 -4.60 -12.06
CA ILE A 123 -5.96 -3.76 -11.08
C ILE A 123 -5.56 -4.66 -9.93
N VAL A 124 -4.24 -4.81 -9.71
CA VAL A 124 -3.72 -5.45 -8.50
C VAL A 124 -3.83 -4.44 -7.37
N VAL A 125 -4.86 -4.62 -6.54
CA VAL A 125 -5.30 -3.60 -5.60
C VAL A 125 -4.40 -3.58 -4.37
N THR A 126 -4.00 -2.37 -3.99
CA THR A 126 -3.23 -2.09 -2.78
C THR A 126 -4.07 -1.42 -1.70
N ALA A 127 -5.10 -0.66 -2.08
CA ALA A 127 -6.07 -0.09 -1.15
C ALA A 127 -7.40 0.24 -1.84
N VAL A 128 -8.50 0.12 -1.10
CA VAL A 128 -9.85 0.58 -1.46
C VAL A 128 -10.39 1.41 -0.31
N ARG A 129 -11.00 2.55 -0.61
CA ARG A 129 -11.59 3.45 0.39
C ARG A 129 -12.83 4.12 -0.18
N PRO A 130 -13.84 4.45 0.65
CA PRO A 130 -14.98 5.24 0.23
C PRO A 130 -14.55 6.52 -0.49
N ALA A 131 -15.11 6.77 -1.66
CA ALA A 131 -14.82 7.99 -2.41
C ALA A 131 -15.41 9.20 -1.69
N THR A 132 -14.59 10.21 -1.44
CA THR A 132 -15.06 11.48 -0.88
C THR A 132 -15.11 12.54 -1.98
N PRO A 133 -16.26 13.24 -2.16
CA PRO A 133 -16.36 14.32 -3.13
C PRO A 133 -15.35 15.42 -2.82
N PRO A 134 -14.55 15.87 -3.80
CA PRO A 134 -13.62 16.98 -3.57
C PRO A 134 -14.40 18.28 -3.33
N PRO A 135 -13.92 19.14 -2.40
CA PRO A 135 -14.61 20.37 -2.00
C PRO A 135 -14.52 21.48 -3.06
N ALA A 136 -13.53 21.40 -3.96
CA ALA A 136 -13.32 22.36 -5.04
C ALA A 136 -12.75 21.67 -6.29
N PRO A 137 -12.94 22.26 -7.50
CA PRO A 137 -12.27 21.80 -8.70
C PRO A 137 -10.75 21.81 -8.55
N SER A 138 -10.10 20.76 -9.04
CA SER A 138 -8.65 20.62 -9.14
C SER A 138 -8.33 19.65 -10.28
N ILE A 139 -7.09 19.60 -10.73
CA ILE A 139 -6.66 18.65 -11.78
C ILE A 139 -7.01 17.21 -11.36
N ARG A 140 -6.70 16.82 -10.12
CA ARG A 140 -7.03 15.49 -9.59
C ARG A 140 -8.54 15.25 -9.52
N ALA A 141 -9.30 16.22 -9.03
CA ALA A 141 -10.75 16.11 -8.93
C ALA A 141 -11.41 15.87 -10.31
N ILE A 142 -10.95 16.59 -11.33
CA ILE A 142 -11.45 16.48 -12.71
C ILE A 142 -11.13 15.11 -13.28
N VAL A 143 -9.90 14.65 -13.15
CA VAL A 143 -9.46 13.36 -13.69
C VAL A 143 -10.19 12.19 -13.03
N LEU A 144 -10.40 12.24 -11.71
CA LEU A 144 -11.06 11.16 -10.97
C LEU A 144 -12.58 11.17 -11.08
N ASN A 145 -13.22 12.32 -11.32
CA ASN A 145 -14.68 12.45 -11.39
C ASN A 145 -15.11 13.24 -12.63
N PRO A 146 -14.76 12.80 -13.85
CA PRO A 146 -14.90 13.60 -15.06
C PRO A 146 -16.33 14.08 -15.29
N THR A 147 -17.35 13.23 -15.09
CA THR A 147 -18.77 13.55 -15.27
C THR A 147 -19.24 14.75 -14.45
N ARG A 148 -18.63 15.03 -13.30
CA ARG A 148 -18.98 16.20 -12.47
C ARG A 148 -18.51 17.53 -13.07
N TYR A 149 -17.51 17.49 -13.97
CA TYR A 149 -16.83 18.67 -14.45
C TYR A 149 -16.93 18.89 -15.95
N ILE A 150 -17.28 17.87 -16.75
CA ILE A 150 -17.49 18.04 -18.19
C ILE A 150 -18.47 19.21 -18.42
N ASP A 151 -18.11 20.08 -19.36
CA ASP A 151 -18.81 21.33 -19.71
C ASP A 151 -18.88 22.38 -18.60
N GLN A 152 -18.30 22.12 -17.43
CA GLN A 152 -18.19 23.09 -16.35
C GLN A 152 -16.99 24.01 -16.55
N LYS A 153 -17.20 25.28 -16.21
CA LYS A 153 -16.14 26.28 -16.18
C LYS A 153 -15.43 26.24 -14.82
N VAL A 154 -14.14 25.92 -14.83
CA VAL A 154 -13.33 25.71 -13.62
C VAL A 154 -12.07 26.57 -13.66
N THR A 155 -11.54 26.86 -12.47
CA THR A 155 -10.19 27.42 -12.31
C THR A 155 -9.32 26.34 -11.70
N ILE A 156 -8.17 26.08 -12.33
CA ILE A 156 -7.20 25.09 -11.85
C ILE A 156 -5.80 25.70 -11.78
N SER A 157 -4.97 25.14 -10.91
CA SER A 157 -3.54 25.43 -10.86
C SER A 157 -2.75 24.15 -11.02
N GLY A 158 -1.60 24.25 -11.68
CA GLY A 158 -0.71 23.12 -11.90
C GLY A 158 0.67 23.57 -12.36
N GLN A 159 1.62 22.67 -12.20
CA GLN A 159 2.97 22.83 -12.72
C GLN A 159 2.99 22.55 -14.21
N TYR A 160 3.60 23.45 -14.97
CA TYR A 160 3.76 23.35 -16.40
C TYR A 160 4.62 22.14 -16.78
N SER A 161 4.23 21.36 -17.79
CA SER A 161 4.95 20.16 -18.25
C SER A 161 5.24 20.21 -19.77
N GLY A 162 5.20 21.41 -20.38
CA GLY A 162 5.40 21.58 -21.82
C GLY A 162 4.36 20.82 -22.64
N ARG A 163 4.72 20.40 -23.85
CA ARG A 163 3.94 19.47 -24.69
C ARG A 163 4.11 18.03 -24.19
N ASN A 164 3.77 17.80 -22.92
CA ASN A 164 3.89 16.50 -22.26
C ASN A 164 5.34 15.97 -22.19
N LEU A 165 6.30 16.85 -21.92
CA LEU A 165 7.74 16.53 -21.91
C LEU A 165 8.14 15.50 -20.84
N LEU A 166 7.29 15.33 -19.82
CA LEU A 166 7.48 14.37 -18.72
C LEU A 166 6.70 13.07 -18.90
N GLY A 167 5.99 12.90 -20.04
CA GLY A 167 5.22 11.68 -20.33
C GLY A 167 4.07 11.45 -19.34
N ASP A 168 3.39 12.53 -18.97
CA ASP A 168 2.34 12.54 -17.97
C ASP A 168 1.03 11.90 -18.46
N LEU A 169 0.70 12.10 -19.74
CA LEU A 169 -0.53 11.64 -20.37
C LEU A 169 -0.23 10.77 -21.61
N PRO A 170 -1.12 9.84 -21.99
CA PRO A 170 -0.85 8.87 -23.06
C PRO A 170 -0.83 9.51 -24.45
N GLU A 171 -1.73 10.45 -24.71
CA GLU A 171 -1.90 11.02 -26.04
C GLU A 171 -2.29 12.51 -25.95
N ALA A 172 -1.86 13.29 -26.93
CA ALA A 172 -2.27 14.68 -27.08
C ALA A 172 -3.67 14.79 -27.70
N PRO A 173 -4.48 15.79 -27.32
CA PRO A 173 -5.78 16.01 -27.91
C PRO A 173 -5.69 16.62 -29.32
N ALA A 174 -4.53 17.21 -29.67
CA ALA A 174 -4.22 17.81 -30.96
C ALA A 174 -5.27 18.86 -31.41
N LYS A 175 -5.75 19.66 -30.45
CA LYS A 175 -6.78 20.69 -30.67
C LYS A 175 -6.17 22.04 -31.00
N SER A 176 -4.94 22.29 -30.56
CA SER A 176 -4.21 23.51 -30.86
C SER A 176 -2.72 23.24 -31.03
N ARG A 177 -2.05 24.10 -31.80
CA ARG A 177 -0.58 24.09 -31.89
C ARG A 177 0.09 24.38 -30.54
N TYR A 178 -0.65 24.96 -29.60
CA TYR A 178 -0.17 25.31 -28.27
C TYR A 178 -0.54 24.31 -27.17
N ASP A 179 -1.12 23.15 -27.49
CA ASP A 179 -1.50 22.16 -26.47
C ASP A 179 -0.33 21.85 -25.52
N PHE A 180 -0.56 22.04 -24.23
CA PHE A 180 0.42 21.80 -23.17
C PHE A 180 -0.20 21.10 -21.97
N VAL A 181 0.62 20.52 -21.10
CA VAL A 181 0.16 19.79 -19.91
C VAL A 181 0.38 20.63 -18.66
N LEU A 182 -0.61 20.60 -17.76
CA LEU A 182 -0.44 20.95 -16.36
C LEU A 182 -0.51 19.69 -15.49
N ARG A 183 0.41 19.57 -14.53
CA ARG A 183 0.44 18.50 -13.54
C ARG A 183 0.27 19.04 -12.13
N SER A 184 -0.41 18.29 -11.27
CA SER A 184 -0.50 18.58 -9.84
C SER A 184 -0.57 17.27 -9.07
N ALA A 185 0.41 17.05 -8.18
CA ALA A 185 0.58 15.80 -7.44
C ALA A 185 0.59 14.56 -8.37
N ASP A 186 -0.42 13.69 -8.26
CA ASP A 186 -0.57 12.46 -9.03
C ASP A 186 -1.38 12.63 -10.33
N ALA A 187 -1.88 13.83 -10.62
CA ALA A 187 -2.79 14.08 -11.74
C ALA A 187 -2.19 15.03 -12.78
N ALA A 188 -2.61 14.86 -14.03
CA ALA A 188 -2.26 15.76 -15.13
C ALA A 188 -3.47 15.99 -16.05
N ILE A 189 -3.50 17.15 -16.69
CA ILE A 189 -4.53 17.52 -17.67
C ILE A 189 -3.91 18.31 -18.81
N TRP A 190 -4.43 18.09 -20.02
CA TRP A 190 -4.09 18.95 -21.16
C TRP A 190 -4.78 20.30 -21.04
N VAL A 191 -4.11 21.34 -21.51
CA VAL A 191 -4.65 22.68 -21.73
C VAL A 191 -4.58 22.95 -23.23
N ILE A 192 -5.70 23.37 -23.81
CA ILE A 192 -5.81 23.69 -25.23
C ILE A 192 -6.17 25.17 -25.41
N ASN A 193 -6.05 25.69 -26.64
CA ASN A 193 -6.44 27.05 -27.03
C ASN A 193 -5.76 28.19 -26.24
N MET A 194 -4.64 27.91 -25.57
CA MET A 194 -3.87 28.90 -24.82
C MET A 194 -2.39 28.74 -25.12
N ARG A 195 -1.72 29.84 -25.49
CA ARG A 195 -0.25 29.89 -25.48
C ARG A 195 0.19 30.06 -24.03
N PRO A 196 1.19 29.31 -23.53
CA PRO A 196 1.69 29.45 -22.16
C PRO A 196 2.56 30.70 -21.98
N LYS A 197 1.96 31.86 -22.27
CA LYS A 197 2.56 33.19 -22.26
C LYS A 197 1.65 34.15 -21.50
N GLY A 198 2.25 34.88 -20.57
CA GLY A 198 1.61 35.96 -19.84
C GLY A 198 2.38 37.27 -19.99
N LYS A 199 2.03 38.26 -19.18
CA LYS A 199 2.70 39.57 -19.19
C LYS A 199 4.19 39.47 -18.85
N ASP A 200 4.51 38.65 -17.85
CA ASP A 200 5.85 38.57 -17.25
C ASP A 200 6.54 37.21 -17.49
N PHE A 201 6.02 36.40 -18.41
CA PHE A 201 6.61 35.09 -18.76
C PHE A 201 6.21 34.63 -20.16
N ASP A 202 7.07 33.86 -20.81
CA ASP A 202 6.81 33.15 -22.07
C ASP A 202 7.47 31.77 -21.92
N LEU A 203 6.68 30.71 -21.76
CA LEU A 203 7.20 29.36 -21.58
C LEU A 203 7.22 28.63 -22.92
N ALA A 204 8.32 27.94 -23.21
CA ALA A 204 8.47 27.15 -24.42
C ALA A 204 7.87 25.74 -24.23
N LEU A 205 7.18 25.27 -25.27
CA LEU A 205 6.48 23.97 -25.27
C LEU A 205 7.44 22.77 -25.21
N ASP A 206 8.68 22.97 -25.64
CA ASP A 206 9.74 21.98 -25.83
C ASP A 206 10.93 22.18 -24.90
N ALA A 207 10.94 23.24 -24.07
CA ALA A 207 12.02 23.52 -23.15
C ALA A 207 11.78 22.88 -21.77
N ARG A 208 12.57 21.84 -21.44
CA ARG A 208 12.49 21.18 -20.12
C ARG A 208 12.73 22.13 -18.95
N ILE A 209 13.52 23.18 -19.14
CA ILE A 209 13.83 24.18 -18.10
C ILE A 209 12.57 24.91 -17.58
N ASP A 210 11.52 25.00 -18.40
CA ASP A 210 10.28 25.68 -18.05
C ASP A 210 9.31 24.81 -17.23
N THR A 211 9.56 23.50 -17.15
CA THR A 211 8.64 22.52 -16.55
C THR A 211 8.50 22.58 -15.02
N ASN A 212 9.15 23.56 -14.39
CA ASN A 212 9.05 23.82 -12.95
C ASN A 212 8.15 25.03 -12.61
N ARG A 213 7.60 25.73 -13.60
CA ARG A 213 6.75 26.91 -13.40
C ARG A 213 5.33 26.51 -13.04
N TRP A 214 4.75 27.17 -12.04
CA TRP A 214 3.36 26.99 -11.65
C TRP A 214 2.47 28.00 -12.34
N LEU A 215 1.37 27.52 -12.92
CA LEU A 215 0.39 28.30 -13.65
C LEU A 215 -0.99 28.11 -13.03
N THR A 216 -1.81 29.15 -13.11
CA THR A 216 -3.25 29.10 -12.86
C THR A 216 -3.98 29.64 -14.07
N LEU A 217 -5.14 29.07 -14.37
CA LEU A 217 -5.99 29.50 -15.48
C LEU A 217 -7.43 29.02 -15.28
N ARG A 218 -8.34 29.63 -16.03
CA ARG A 218 -9.74 29.25 -16.11
C ARG A 218 -10.05 28.67 -17.48
N GLY A 219 -10.99 27.75 -17.54
CA GLY A 219 -11.48 27.19 -18.79
C GLY A 219 -12.63 26.24 -18.60
N THR A 220 -13.13 25.69 -19.69
CA THR A 220 -14.20 24.69 -19.70
C THR A 220 -13.59 23.30 -19.82
N VAL A 221 -13.98 22.37 -18.96
CA VAL A 221 -13.50 20.98 -19.08
C VAL A 221 -14.19 20.31 -20.25
N GLN A 222 -13.39 19.65 -21.07
CA GLN A 222 -13.78 18.90 -22.25
C GLN A 222 -13.16 17.51 -22.19
N HIS A 223 -13.65 16.59 -23.00
CA HIS A 223 -13.18 15.20 -22.97
C HIS A 223 -13.21 14.53 -24.35
N GLY A 224 -12.47 13.45 -24.47
CA GLY A 224 -12.50 12.58 -25.63
C GLY A 224 -11.44 11.49 -25.57
N ARG A 225 -11.77 10.32 -26.12
CA ARG A 225 -10.94 9.10 -26.03
C ARG A 225 -10.54 8.75 -24.59
N GLY A 226 -11.41 9.04 -23.61
CA GLY A 226 -11.16 8.79 -22.19
C GLY A 226 -10.29 9.82 -21.45
N LEU A 227 -9.71 10.81 -22.16
CA LEU A 227 -8.93 11.88 -21.54
C LEU A 227 -9.76 13.15 -21.33
N GLN A 228 -9.33 13.96 -20.37
CA GLN A 228 -9.86 15.30 -20.12
C GLN A 228 -8.86 16.36 -20.55
N TRP A 229 -9.36 17.48 -21.06
CA TRP A 229 -8.57 18.69 -21.31
C TRP A 229 -9.36 19.93 -20.92
N LEU A 230 -8.64 21.00 -20.60
CA LEU A 230 -9.22 22.30 -20.32
C LEU A 230 -9.16 23.15 -21.59
N ASP A 231 -10.33 23.53 -22.11
CA ASP A 231 -10.45 24.58 -23.12
C ASP A 231 -10.29 25.94 -22.43
N ALA A 232 -9.08 26.49 -22.51
CA ALA A 232 -8.68 27.63 -21.69
C ALA A 232 -9.26 28.95 -22.20
N GLU A 233 -9.72 29.77 -21.25
CA GLU A 233 -10.24 31.09 -21.52
C GLU A 233 -9.09 32.09 -21.65
N ALA A 234 -9.02 32.76 -22.81
CA ALA A 234 -8.01 33.79 -23.10
C ALA A 234 -7.95 34.85 -21.98
N GLY A 235 -6.74 35.26 -21.62
CA GLY A 235 -6.51 36.30 -20.59
C GLY A 235 -6.58 35.83 -19.13
N THR A 236 -6.87 34.55 -18.87
CA THR A 236 -6.96 34.03 -17.48
C THR A 236 -5.68 33.39 -16.97
N LEU A 237 -4.70 33.18 -17.86
CA LEU A 237 -3.43 32.55 -17.51
C LEU A 237 -2.54 33.48 -16.67
N ALA A 238 -2.10 33.00 -15.51
CA ALA A 238 -1.19 33.71 -14.63
C ALA A 238 -0.18 32.77 -13.96
N LEU A 239 0.92 33.32 -13.43
CA LEU A 239 1.82 32.57 -12.55
C LEU A 239 1.09 32.25 -11.24
N ALA A 240 1.29 31.04 -10.74
CA ALA A 240 0.80 30.59 -9.47
C ALA A 240 1.95 30.23 -8.52
N LYS A 241 1.63 30.08 -7.24
CA LYS A 241 2.53 29.44 -6.29
C LYS A 241 2.25 27.93 -6.31
N PRO A 242 3.26 27.09 -6.04
CA PRO A 242 2.98 25.71 -5.66
C PRO A 242 1.93 25.69 -4.54
N PRO A 243 0.97 24.74 -4.56
CA PRO A 243 0.18 24.44 -3.38
C PRO A 243 1.15 24.27 -2.20
N ALA A 244 0.79 24.80 -1.04
CA ALA A 244 1.48 24.40 0.18
C ALA A 244 1.49 22.87 0.19
N GLU A 245 2.66 22.25 0.41
CA GLU A 245 2.76 20.80 0.51
C GLU A 245 1.77 20.37 1.60
N THR A 246 0.59 19.91 1.18
CA THR A 246 -0.20 19.03 2.00
C THR A 246 0.74 17.86 2.25
N PRO A 247 1.04 17.51 3.51
CA PRO A 247 1.95 16.40 3.81
C PRO A 247 1.56 15.23 2.91
N ALA A 248 2.55 14.64 2.24
CA ALA A 248 2.37 13.41 1.49
C ALA A 248 1.43 12.54 2.31
N GLU A 249 0.27 12.20 1.74
CA GLU A 249 -0.75 11.43 2.44
C GLU A 249 -0.02 10.26 3.10
N GLU A 250 0.04 10.29 4.44
CA GLU A 250 0.80 9.30 5.20
C GLU A 250 0.41 7.93 4.67
N PRO A 251 1.36 7.00 4.49
CA PRO A 251 1.02 5.64 4.10
C PRO A 251 -0.11 5.21 5.01
N VAL A 252 -1.25 4.88 4.40
CA VAL A 252 -2.48 4.49 5.08
C VAL A 252 -2.11 3.53 6.19
N ARG A 253 -2.05 4.02 7.43
CA ARG A 253 -2.10 3.14 8.59
C ARG A 253 -3.51 2.62 8.52
N VAL A 254 -3.63 1.36 8.11
CA VAL A 254 -4.83 0.56 8.30
C VAL A 254 -5.30 0.89 9.72
N PRO A 255 -6.58 1.26 9.95
CA PRO A 255 -7.08 1.42 11.30
C PRO A 255 -6.60 0.21 12.09
N ALA A 256 -5.84 0.45 13.14
CA ALA A 256 -5.13 -0.63 13.79
C ALA A 256 -6.16 -1.67 14.21
N GLY A 257 -5.91 -2.94 13.82
CA GLY A 257 -6.82 -4.01 14.18
C GLY A 257 -6.99 -4.09 15.70
N PRO A 258 -7.98 -4.84 16.19
CA PRO A 258 -8.03 -5.12 17.62
C PRO A 258 -6.67 -5.66 18.09
N PRO A 259 -6.21 -5.30 19.31
CA PRO A 259 -4.94 -5.79 19.82
C PRO A 259 -4.83 -7.32 19.71
N PRO A 260 -3.62 -7.86 19.46
CA PRO A 260 -3.43 -9.31 19.51
C PRO A 260 -3.78 -9.83 20.90
N GLU A 261 -4.33 -11.03 20.95
CA GLU A 261 -4.69 -11.75 22.17
C GLU A 261 -4.15 -13.17 22.10
N VAL A 262 -3.85 -13.76 23.26
CA VAL A 262 -3.58 -15.20 23.37
C VAL A 262 -4.92 -15.93 23.31
N VAL A 263 -5.13 -16.75 22.29
CA VAL A 263 -6.38 -17.50 22.09
C VAL A 263 -6.28 -18.95 22.54
N PHE A 264 -5.06 -19.48 22.65
CA PHE A 264 -4.82 -20.86 23.06
C PHE A 264 -3.41 -21.04 23.59
N SER A 265 -3.26 -21.92 24.58
CA SER A 265 -1.96 -22.41 25.02
C SER A 265 -1.98 -23.92 25.23
N THR A 266 -0.81 -24.54 25.10
CA THR A 266 -0.56 -25.91 25.56
C THR A 266 0.80 -25.92 26.24
N PRO A 267 0.92 -26.27 27.53
CA PRO A 267 -0.16 -26.63 28.47
C PRO A 267 -1.24 -25.55 28.65
N THR A 268 -2.41 -25.94 29.13
CA THR A 268 -3.48 -25.01 29.54
C THR A 268 -3.23 -24.47 30.96
N GLU A 269 -3.94 -23.41 31.32
CA GLU A 269 -3.86 -22.82 32.66
C GLU A 269 -4.18 -23.87 33.74
N ASP A 270 -3.33 -23.91 34.76
CA ASP A 270 -3.37 -24.81 35.91
C ASP A 270 -3.35 -26.30 35.55
N GLU A 271 -2.89 -26.65 34.35
CA GLU A 271 -2.71 -28.05 33.95
C GLU A 271 -1.70 -28.74 34.87
N THR A 272 -2.05 -29.93 35.36
CA THR A 272 -1.21 -30.74 36.24
C THR A 272 -0.65 -31.96 35.51
N ASP A 273 0.37 -32.60 36.08
CA ASP A 273 1.01 -33.80 35.50
C ASP A 273 1.59 -33.54 34.10
N VAL A 274 2.04 -32.30 33.85
CA VAL A 274 2.67 -31.94 32.59
C VAL A 274 4.05 -32.62 32.50
N SER A 275 4.34 -33.22 31.34
CA SER A 275 5.63 -33.89 31.11
C SER A 275 6.83 -32.98 31.39
N THR A 276 7.87 -33.54 32.01
CA THR A 276 9.16 -32.86 32.25
C THR A 276 9.86 -32.43 30.97
N THR A 277 9.51 -33.01 29.81
CA THR A 277 10.07 -32.67 28.50
C THR A 277 9.07 -31.92 27.62
N THR A 278 8.03 -31.32 28.22
CA THR A 278 7.03 -30.55 27.47
C THR A 278 7.64 -29.36 26.73
N SER A 279 6.93 -28.89 25.70
CA SER A 279 7.16 -27.58 25.07
C SER A 279 5.90 -26.75 25.28
N VAL A 280 6.04 -25.45 25.51
CA VAL A 280 4.86 -24.57 25.56
C VAL A 280 4.56 -24.04 24.17
N ARG A 281 3.30 -24.12 23.74
CA ARG A 281 2.79 -23.48 22.53
C ARG A 281 1.78 -22.42 22.92
N VAL A 282 1.92 -21.23 22.36
CA VAL A 282 0.98 -20.11 22.55
C VAL A 282 0.52 -19.65 21.19
N GLN A 283 -0.79 -19.70 20.94
CA GLN A 283 -1.40 -19.23 19.70
C GLN A 283 -2.00 -17.85 19.91
N PHE A 284 -1.70 -16.93 18.99
CA PHE A 284 -2.22 -15.57 18.98
C PHE A 284 -3.38 -15.42 17.99
N SER A 285 -4.30 -14.50 18.29
CA SER A 285 -5.40 -14.13 17.38
C SER A 285 -4.89 -13.46 16.09
N ARG A 286 -3.70 -12.83 16.14
CA ARG A 286 -3.10 -12.04 15.07
C ARG A 286 -1.59 -12.26 14.98
N ASP A 287 -0.99 -11.77 13.89
CA ASP A 287 0.44 -11.87 13.68
C ASP A 287 1.20 -10.95 14.66
N ILE A 288 2.29 -11.47 15.24
CA ILE A 288 3.19 -10.79 16.17
C ILE A 288 4.46 -10.38 15.42
N ASP A 289 5.00 -9.20 15.72
CA ASP A 289 6.34 -8.83 15.29
C ASP A 289 7.37 -9.68 16.08
N PRO A 290 8.09 -10.62 15.41
CA PRO A 290 9.00 -11.52 16.10
C PRO A 290 10.16 -10.81 16.81
N ALA A 291 10.53 -9.60 16.36
CA ALA A 291 11.59 -8.82 16.99
C ALA A 291 11.20 -8.38 18.41
N THR A 292 9.90 -8.19 18.68
CA THR A 292 9.38 -7.75 19.98
C THR A 292 9.27 -8.88 21.01
N LEU A 293 9.35 -10.15 20.59
CA LEU A 293 9.33 -11.29 21.51
C LEU A 293 10.63 -11.42 22.31
N LYS A 294 11.76 -10.98 21.74
CA LYS A 294 13.06 -11.08 22.39
C LYS A 294 13.10 -10.18 23.63
N GLY A 295 13.34 -10.79 24.79
CA GLY A 295 13.41 -10.08 26.07
C GLY A 295 12.06 -9.90 26.79
N HIS A 296 10.94 -10.29 26.16
CA HIS A 296 9.59 -10.14 26.75
C HIS A 296 8.90 -11.49 27.01
N VAL A 297 9.57 -12.61 26.79
CA VAL A 297 9.12 -13.94 27.22
C VAL A 297 9.95 -14.38 28.41
N LYS A 298 9.32 -14.84 29.48
CA LYS A 298 10.00 -15.30 30.69
C LYS A 298 9.36 -16.58 31.21
N ALA A 299 10.20 -17.56 31.57
CA ALA A 299 9.77 -18.78 32.25
C ALA A 299 10.52 -18.90 33.58
N SER A 300 9.82 -19.29 34.65
CA SER A 300 10.41 -19.47 35.98
C SER A 300 9.64 -20.48 36.81
N TYR A 301 10.29 -21.13 37.77
CA TYR A 301 9.56 -21.87 38.82
C TYR A 301 8.97 -20.88 39.83
N VAL A 302 7.84 -21.25 40.43
CA VAL A 302 7.24 -20.46 41.52
C VAL A 302 8.20 -20.41 42.72
N GLN A 303 8.62 -19.20 43.09
CA GLN A 303 9.64 -18.99 44.15
C GLN A 303 9.21 -19.54 45.52
N ALA A 304 7.91 -19.50 45.84
CA ALA A 304 7.39 -20.01 47.11
C ALA A 304 7.76 -21.49 47.33
N GLN A 305 7.69 -22.32 46.28
CA GLN A 305 8.03 -23.75 46.36
C GLN A 305 9.53 -24.00 46.56
N SER A 306 10.40 -23.09 46.10
CA SER A 306 11.85 -23.21 46.35
C SER A 306 12.16 -22.91 47.82
N LYS A 307 11.47 -21.92 48.41
CA LYS A 307 11.58 -21.61 49.85
C LYS A 307 11.07 -22.76 50.73
N GLU A 308 9.94 -23.36 50.38
CA GLU A 308 9.38 -24.52 51.10
C GLU A 308 10.33 -25.74 51.09
N ARG A 309 11.11 -25.89 50.01
CA ARG A 309 12.13 -26.94 49.88
C ARG A 309 13.45 -26.62 50.58
N GLY A 310 13.57 -25.44 51.20
CA GLY A 310 14.82 -25.00 51.85
C GLY A 310 15.93 -24.64 50.86
N GLU A 311 15.59 -24.34 49.61
CA GLU A 311 16.57 -23.97 48.59
C GLU A 311 16.99 -22.51 48.74
N PRO A 312 18.29 -22.19 48.58
CA PRO A 312 18.78 -20.82 48.71
C PRO A 312 18.27 -19.91 47.59
N ASP A 313 18.11 -20.44 46.37
CA ASP A 313 17.66 -19.71 45.18
C ASP A 313 16.71 -20.57 44.33
N THR A 314 15.84 -19.93 43.55
CA THR A 314 14.99 -20.62 42.57
C THR A 314 15.85 -21.08 41.37
N PRO A 315 15.79 -22.36 40.97
CA PRO A 315 16.53 -22.85 39.81
C PRO A 315 16.20 -22.07 38.52
N PRO A 316 17.19 -21.75 37.66
CA PRO A 316 16.94 -21.05 36.41
C PRO A 316 16.30 -21.97 35.36
N ILE A 317 15.43 -21.41 34.51
CA ILE A 317 14.89 -22.10 33.35
C ILE A 317 15.48 -21.48 32.09
N ASN A 318 16.31 -22.25 31.39
CA ASN A 318 16.84 -21.86 30.08
C ASN A 318 15.92 -22.39 28.98
N PHE A 319 15.59 -21.55 28.00
CA PHE A 319 14.70 -21.91 26.90
C PHE A 319 15.03 -21.14 25.62
N THR A 320 14.49 -21.62 24.52
CA THR A 320 14.49 -20.95 23.22
C THR A 320 13.06 -20.72 22.75
N THR A 321 12.84 -19.63 22.01
CA THR A 321 11.56 -19.29 21.41
C THR A 321 11.63 -19.39 19.89
N GLN A 322 10.61 -19.97 19.27
CA GLN A 322 10.43 -19.94 17.82
C GLN A 322 9.01 -19.48 17.49
N TYR A 323 8.90 -18.43 16.68
CA TYR A 323 7.60 -17.91 16.23
C TYR A 323 7.35 -18.28 14.77
N SER A 324 6.14 -18.77 14.48
CA SER A 324 5.66 -19.05 13.13
C SER A 324 4.52 -18.10 12.79
N ALA A 325 4.77 -17.15 11.88
CA ALA A 325 3.75 -16.22 11.40
C ALA A 325 2.61 -16.96 10.66
N ALA A 326 2.94 -18.02 9.92
CA ALA A 326 1.96 -18.80 9.16
C ALA A 326 0.87 -19.44 10.03
N THR A 327 1.21 -19.79 11.27
CA THR A 327 0.29 -20.41 12.23
C THR A 327 -0.04 -19.53 13.43
N ARG A 328 0.61 -18.37 13.56
CA ARG A 328 0.54 -17.47 14.72
C ARG A 328 0.89 -18.14 16.03
N VAL A 329 1.81 -19.10 16.00
CA VAL A 329 2.22 -19.86 17.18
C VAL A 329 3.62 -19.46 17.60
N LEU A 330 3.77 -19.14 18.89
CA LEU A 330 5.03 -19.10 19.60
C LEU A 330 5.26 -20.45 20.29
N GLU A 331 6.34 -21.13 19.91
CA GLU A 331 6.82 -22.33 20.57
C GLU A 331 7.99 -22.00 21.51
N ILE A 332 7.90 -22.46 22.75
CA ILE A 332 8.92 -22.32 23.79
C ILE A 332 9.45 -23.72 24.12
N ARG A 333 10.73 -23.93 23.86
CA ARG A 333 11.42 -25.20 24.13
C ARG A 333 12.43 -25.02 25.24
N PHE A 334 12.32 -25.82 26.28
CA PHE A 334 13.24 -25.81 27.41
C PHE A 334 14.55 -26.54 27.05
N ALA A 335 15.67 -25.99 27.48
CA ALA A 335 17.00 -26.53 27.17
C ALA A 335 17.33 -27.81 27.95
N ALA A 336 16.69 -28.01 29.10
CA ALA A 336 16.80 -29.19 29.94
C ALA A 336 15.41 -29.62 30.42
N PRO A 337 15.23 -30.90 30.82
CA PRO A 337 13.99 -31.35 31.44
C PRO A 337 13.64 -30.50 32.66
N LEU A 338 12.36 -30.13 32.77
CA LEU A 338 11.82 -29.39 33.90
C LEU A 338 11.81 -30.26 35.17
N GLU A 339 11.99 -29.63 36.32
CA GLU A 339 11.95 -30.31 37.61
C GLU A 339 10.53 -30.74 37.97
N ARG A 340 10.40 -32.00 38.41
CA ARG A 340 9.12 -32.57 38.84
C ARG A 340 8.61 -31.90 40.11
N PHE A 341 7.29 -31.94 40.29
CA PHE A 341 6.57 -31.41 41.43
C PHE A 341 6.81 -29.91 41.67
N ARG A 342 6.99 -29.18 40.56
CA ARG A 342 7.10 -27.72 40.57
C ARG A 342 6.07 -27.10 39.65
N THR A 343 5.62 -25.92 40.04
CA THR A 343 4.77 -25.05 39.23
C THR A 343 5.66 -24.14 38.39
N ILE A 344 5.44 -24.16 37.09
CA ILE A 344 6.03 -23.22 36.13
C ILE A 344 5.11 -22.01 36.04
N LYS A 345 5.72 -20.82 36.03
CA LYS A 345 5.10 -19.56 35.63
C LYS A 345 5.76 -19.09 34.34
N LEU A 346 4.97 -19.02 33.27
CA LEU A 346 5.35 -18.42 32.00
C LEU A 346 4.69 -17.05 31.88
N GLU A 347 5.45 -16.04 31.49
CA GLU A 347 5.02 -14.65 31.39
C GLU A 347 5.34 -14.12 29.98
N LEU A 348 4.32 -13.54 29.34
CA LEU A 348 4.46 -12.62 28.21
C LEU A 348 4.36 -11.20 28.78
N LEU A 349 5.47 -10.49 28.78
CA LEU A 349 5.61 -9.17 29.40
C LEU A 349 5.10 -8.05 28.48
N GLU A 350 4.92 -6.86 29.05
CA GLU A 350 4.65 -5.65 28.29
C GLU A 350 5.77 -5.38 27.27
N GLY A 351 5.41 -4.91 26.07
CA GLY A 351 6.37 -4.59 25.00
C GLY A 351 6.28 -5.50 23.78
N ILE A 352 5.53 -6.60 23.85
CA ILE A 352 5.21 -7.43 22.68
C ILE A 352 4.16 -6.72 21.82
N ALA A 353 4.40 -6.64 20.50
CA ALA A 353 3.49 -5.97 19.57
C ALA A 353 3.12 -6.86 18.38
N GLY A 354 1.92 -6.64 17.86
CA GLY A 354 1.47 -7.16 16.59
C GLY A 354 2.30 -6.60 15.43
N ALA A 355 2.27 -7.29 14.28
CA ALA A 355 2.91 -6.79 13.06
C ALA A 355 2.35 -5.43 12.58
N ASP A 356 1.19 -5.03 13.08
CA ASP A 356 0.52 -3.73 12.86
C ASP A 356 0.83 -2.69 13.97
N GLY A 357 1.72 -3.02 14.91
CA GLY A 357 2.16 -2.14 15.99
C GLY A 357 1.24 -2.09 17.22
N GLN A 358 0.17 -2.90 17.26
CA GLN A 358 -0.72 -2.97 18.43
C GLN A 358 -0.13 -3.80 19.56
N THR A 359 -0.19 -3.31 20.78
CA THR A 359 0.43 -3.98 21.94
C THR A 359 -0.39 -5.19 22.41
N LEU A 360 0.28 -6.33 22.62
CA LEU A 360 -0.27 -7.48 23.32
C LEU A 360 -0.38 -7.15 24.82
N LYS A 361 -1.54 -7.40 25.43
CA LYS A 361 -1.67 -7.29 26.89
C LYS A 361 -0.78 -8.34 27.57
N PRO A 362 -0.10 -7.99 28.68
CA PRO A 362 0.66 -8.98 29.44
C PRO A 362 -0.20 -10.18 29.79
N TRP A 363 0.38 -11.37 29.67
CA TRP A 363 -0.31 -12.63 29.84
C TRP A 363 0.55 -13.58 30.67
N THR A 364 -0.09 -14.38 31.51
CA THR A 364 0.58 -15.36 32.37
C THR A 364 -0.06 -16.72 32.18
N LEU A 365 0.76 -17.76 32.23
CA LEU A 365 0.36 -19.15 32.27
C LEU A 365 1.04 -19.85 33.44
N THR A 366 0.26 -20.61 34.22
CA THR A 366 0.79 -21.53 35.23
C THR A 366 0.43 -22.98 34.94
N PHE A 367 1.36 -23.90 35.18
CA PHE A 367 1.11 -25.35 35.09
C PHE A 367 2.08 -26.13 36.00
N VAL A 368 1.73 -27.36 36.38
CA VAL A 368 2.50 -28.22 37.29
C VAL A 368 3.17 -29.36 36.52
N VAL A 369 4.46 -29.54 36.73
CA VAL A 369 5.28 -30.55 36.06
C VAL A 369 5.31 -31.84 36.88
N GLY A 370 4.87 -32.94 36.28
CA GLY A 370 4.81 -34.26 36.91
C GLY A 370 3.75 -34.39 37.99
N SER A 371 3.30 -35.63 38.20
CA SER A 371 2.39 -36.09 39.26
C SER A 371 3.13 -36.66 40.46
#